data_AF-A0A937KVH2-F1
#
_entry.id   AF-A0A937KVH2-F1
#
_cell.length_a   1.000
_cell.length_b   1.000
_cell.length_c   1.000
_cell.angle_alpha   90.00
_cell.angle_beta   90.00
_cell.angle_gamma   90.00
#
_symmetry.space_group_name_H-M   'P 1'
#
loop_
_entity.id
_entity.type
_entity.pdbx_description
1 polymer ?
#
loop_
_entity_poly.entity_id
_entity_poly.type
_entity_poly.pdbx_seq_one_letter_code
_entity_poly.pdbx_strand_id
1 'polypeptide(L)' 'MKSITINGSKRESVGKVATKALRNAGRVPCVLYGGGEPLHFSAPELDF' A
#
# COMPACT_ATOMS: atom_id res chain seq x y z
N MET A 1 14.23 1.74 -20.55
CA MET A 1 13.75 1.37 -19.20
C MET A 1 12.26 1.73 -19.14
N LYS A 2 11.38 0.81 -18.76
CA LYS A 2 9.94 1.12 -18.62
C LYS A 2 9.72 1.63 -17.20
N SER A 3 9.09 2.79 -17.07
CA SER A 3 8.73 3.40 -15.78
C SER A 3 7.22 3.29 -15.60
N ILE A 4 6.78 2.97 -14.39
CA ILE A 4 5.37 2.91 -14.01
C ILE A 4 5.21 3.74 -12.75
N THR A 5 4.15 4.54 -12.69
CA THR A 5 3.82 5.39 -11.54
C THR A 5 2.65 4.77 -10.79
N ILE A 6 2.83 4.51 -9.50
CA ILE A 6 1.79 3.98 -8.61
C ILE A 6 1.51 5.02 -7.53
N ASN A 7 0.25 5.45 -7.40
CA ASN A 7 -0.15 6.45 -6.41
C ASN A 7 -0.59 5.76 -5.12
N GLY A 8 0.27 5.80 -4.11
CA GLY A 8 0.03 5.21 -2.79
C GLY A 8 -0.41 6.22 -1.73
N SER A 9 -1.19 5.76 -0.75
CA SER A 9 -1.53 6.50 0.48
C SER A 9 -0.87 5.84 1.68
N LYS A 10 -0.20 6.63 2.53
CA LYS A 10 0.48 6.13 3.75
C LYS A 10 -0.54 5.48 4.69
N ARG A 11 -0.16 4.36 5.31
CA ARG A 11 -0.99 3.65 6.29
C ARG A 11 -0.62 4.10 7.70
N GLU A 12 -1.59 4.67 8.41
CA GLU A 12 -1.42 5.08 9.81
C GLU A 12 -1.61 3.89 10.79
N SER A 13 -2.45 2.93 10.42
CA SER A 13 -2.76 1.76 11.26
C SER A 13 -2.39 0.45 10.56
N VAL A 14 -1.70 -0.42 11.30
CA VAL A 14 -1.32 -1.77 10.91
C VAL A 14 -2.07 -2.79 11.78
N GLY A 15 -2.43 -3.94 11.21
CA GLY A 15 -3.15 -5.00 11.92
C GLY A 15 -4.32 -5.57 11.13
N LYS A 16 -4.92 -6.65 11.66
CA LYS A 16 -5.95 -7.45 10.96
C LYS A 16 -7.18 -6.63 10.58
N VAL A 17 -7.70 -5.83 11.52
CA VAL A 17 -8.93 -5.05 11.33
C VAL A 17 -8.72 -3.95 10.28
N ALA A 18 -7.67 -3.13 10.44
CA ALA A 18 -7.34 -2.07 9.50
C ALA A 18 -7.08 -2.61 8.07
N THR A 19 -6.37 -3.73 7.96
CA THR A 19 -6.09 -4.34 6.66
C THR A 19 -7.35 -4.93 6.01
N LYS A 20 -8.30 -5.45 6.80
CA LYS A 20 -9.59 -5.93 6.27
C LYS A 20 -10.43 -4.77 5.71
N ALA A 21 -10.47 -3.63 6.40
CA ALA A 21 -11.17 -2.44 5.93
C ALA A 21 -10.59 -1.92 4.60
N LEU A 22 -9.26 -1.87 4.47
CA LEU A 22 -8.59 -1.45 3.23
C LEU A 22 -8.95 -2.35 2.05
N ARG A 23 -8.95 -3.67 2.24
CA ARG A 23 -9.31 -4.62 1.16
C ARG A 23 -10.78 -4.51 0.76
N ASN A 24 -11.67 -4.34 1.73
CA ASN A 24 -13.10 -4.12 1.45
C ASN A 24 -13.34 -2.81 0.68
N ALA A 25 -12.45 -1.83 0.80
CA ALA A 25 -12.48 -0.58 0.04
C ALA A 25 -11.73 -0.67 -1.31
N GLY A 26 -11.37 -1.87 -1.78
CA GLY A 26 -10.68 -2.08 -3.06
C GLY A 26 -9.22 -1.61 -3.06
N ARG A 27 -8.59 -1.51 -1.88
CA ARG A 27 -7.18 -1.10 -1.74
C ARG A 27 -6.30 -2.27 -1.35
N VAL A 28 -5.13 -2.33 -1.96
CA VAL A 28 -4.09 -3.32 -1.68
C VAL A 28 -3.10 -2.72 -0.67
N PRO A 29 -2.86 -3.39 0.48
CA PRO A 29 -1.84 -3.00 1.43
C PRO A 29 -0.44 -3.41 0.91
N CYS A 30 0.49 -2.45 0.89
CA CYS A 30 1.84 -2.62 0.35
C CYS A 30 2.90 -2.18 1.38
N VAL A 31 4.13 -2.67 1.19
CA VAL A 31 5.29 -2.29 2.00
C VAL A 31 6.46 -2.03 1.06
N LEU A 32 7.07 -0.85 1.17
CA LEU A 32 8.31 -0.52 0.47
C LEU A 32 9.48 -0.61 1.46
N TYR A 33 10.51 -1.35 1.07
CA TYR A 33 11.75 -1.53 1.84
C TYR A 33 12.97 -1.49 0.90
N GLY A 34 14.19 -1.50 1.45
CA GLY A 34 15.44 -1.49 0.67
C GLY A 34 16.28 -0.22 0.85
N GLY A 35 15.82 0.72 1.68
CA GLY A 35 16.60 1.87 2.15
C GLY A 35 16.64 1.89 3.68
N GLY A 36 16.03 2.92 4.28
CA GLY A 36 15.86 3.07 5.73
C GLY A 36 14.63 2.34 6.27
N GLU A 37 13.81 3.05 7.04
CA GLU A 37 12.62 2.45 7.67
C GLU A 37 11.58 1.96 6.64
N PRO A 38 10.94 0.80 6.88
CA PRO A 38 9.88 0.29 6.03
C PRO A 38 8.70 1.26 5.92
N LEU A 39 8.29 1.58 4.69
CA LEU A 39 7.13 2.43 4.43
C LEU A 39 5.90 1.57 4.18
N HIS A 40 4.92 1.66 5.07
CA HIS A 40 3.61 1.05 4.89
C HIS A 40 2.68 1.98 4.11
N PHE A 41 2.17 1.52 2.98
CA PHE A 41 1.23 2.28 2.15
C PHE A 41 0.13 1.38 1.60
N SER A 42 -0.86 1.96 0.93
CA SER A 42 -1.88 1.24 0.19
C SER A 42 -2.12 1.90 -1.15
N ALA A 43 -2.42 1.12 -2.18
CA ALA A 43 -2.76 1.60 -3.51
C ALA A 43 -4.02 0.91 -4.03
N PRO A 44 -4.76 1.50 -4.99
CA PRO A 44 -5.84 0.81 -5.71
C PRO A 44 -5.35 -0.51 -6.33
N GLU A 45 -6.22 -1.52 -6.36
CA GLU A 45 -5.88 -2.82 -6.96
C GLU A 45 -5.52 -2.72 -8.45
N LEU A 46 -6.18 -1.82 -9.18
CA LEU A 46 -6.00 -1.63 -10.63
C LEU A 46 -4.71 -0.90 -11.01
N ASP A 47 -3.95 -0.40 -10.04
CA ASP A 47 -2.67 0.29 -10.30
C ASP A 47 -1.49 -0.71 -10.41
N PHE A 48 -1.74 -2.02 -10.27
CA PHE A 48 -0.76 -3.11 -10.36
C PHE A 48 -1.01 -3.99 -11.60
#